data_AF-A0A1H1E293-F1
#
_entry.id   AF-A0A1H1E293-F1
#
_cell.length_a   1.000
_cell.length_b   1.000
_cell.length_c   1.000
_cell.angle_alpha   90.00
_cell.angle_beta   90.00
_cell.angle_gamma   90.00
#
_symmetry.space_group_name_H-M   'P 1'
#
loop_
_entity.id
_entity.type
_entity.pdbx_description
1 polymer ?
#
loop_
_entity_poly.entity_id
_entity_poly.type
_entity_poly.pdbx_seq_one_letter_code
_entity_poly.pdbx_strand_id
1 'polypeptide(L)'
;MRTERNIPTELKVLMNHIYELNKGVRQMVLFTCNKKYGNQAVERLESQGIPYVLQPAGQQNLNVYFGRRECLDAIRLIVTRPLNQLTPEEDFILGAMLGYDICAQCERYCKRKGQCDGNCKCKN
;
A
#
# COMPACT_ATOMS: atom_id res chain seq x y z
N MET A 1 -10.38 -37.26 -5.00
CA MET A 1 -10.10 -36.53 -3.75
C MET A 1 -9.62 -35.14 -4.11
N ARG A 2 -10.42 -34.10 -3.83
CA ARG A 2 -9.94 -32.71 -3.91
C ARG A 2 -9.17 -32.46 -2.62
N THR A 3 -7.84 -32.42 -2.68
CA THR A 3 -7.03 -31.86 -1.61
C THR A 3 -7.52 -30.43 -1.40
N GLU A 4 -8.10 -30.16 -0.23
CA GLU A 4 -8.27 -28.79 0.26
C GLU A 4 -6.86 -28.20 0.34
N ARG A 5 -6.43 -27.56 -0.75
CA ARG A 5 -5.19 -26.78 -0.76
C ARG A 5 -5.43 -25.67 0.25
N ASN A 6 -4.87 -25.83 1.44
CA ASN A 6 -4.96 -24.85 2.50
C ASN A 6 -4.24 -23.59 2.02
N ILE A 7 -4.97 -22.66 1.42
CA ILE A 7 -4.41 -21.43 0.86
C ILE A 7 -3.79 -20.66 2.01
N PRO A 8 -2.49 -20.31 1.95
CA PRO A 8 -1.82 -19.50 2.96
C PRO A 8 -2.62 -18.23 3.28
N THR A 9 -2.68 -17.87 4.56
CA THR A 9 -3.45 -16.70 5.03
C THR A 9 -3.07 -15.42 4.28
N GLU A 10 -1.79 -15.21 3.98
CA GLU A 10 -1.32 -14.05 3.19
C GLU A 10 -1.97 -13.98 1.80
N LEU A 11 -2.13 -15.12 1.12
CA LEU A 11 -2.79 -15.14 -0.18
C LEU A 11 -4.30 -14.88 -0.07
N LYS A 12 -4.96 -15.32 1.01
CA LYS A 12 -6.36 -14.98 1.27
C LYS A 12 -6.53 -13.47 1.45
N VAL A 13 -5.63 -12.83 2.17
CA VAL A 13 -5.59 -11.37 2.34
C VAL A 13 -5.38 -10.66 1.00
N LEU A 14 -4.46 -11.15 0.15
CA LEU A 14 -4.28 -10.64 -1.20
C LEU A 14 -5.58 -10.72 -2.03
N MET A 15 -6.30 -11.85 -1.97
CA MET A 15 -7.58 -11.98 -2.70
C MET A 15 -8.61 -10.95 -2.24
N ASN A 16 -8.68 -10.70 -0.93
CA ASN A 16 -9.57 -9.67 -0.38
C ASN A 16 -9.21 -8.27 -0.91
N HIS A 17 -7.92 -7.93 -0.93
CA HIS A 17 -7.48 -6.65 -1.49
C HIS A 17 -7.79 -6.48 -2.97
N ILE A 18 -7.61 -7.54 -3.77
CA ILE A 18 -7.98 -7.53 -5.19
C ILE A 18 -9.49 -7.34 -5.36
N TYR A 19 -10.30 -8.01 -4.53
CA TYR A 19 -11.75 -7.84 -4.54
C TYR A 19 -12.17 -6.39 -4.24
N GLU A 20 -11.59 -5.77 -3.21
CA GLU A 20 -11.87 -4.38 -2.85
C GLU A 20 -11.44 -3.38 -3.93
N LEU A 21 -10.28 -3.62 -4.56
CA LEU A 21 -9.81 -2.83 -5.70
C LEU A 21 -10.83 -2.91 -6.86
N ASN A 22 -11.27 -4.11 -7.20
CA ASN A 22 -12.24 -4.33 -8.28
C ASN A 22 -13.62 -3.72 -7.97
N LYS A 23 -13.98 -3.58 -6.69
CA LYS A 23 -15.18 -2.87 -6.24
C LYS A 23 -15.02 -1.35 -6.18
N GLY A 24 -13.81 -0.83 -6.39
CA GLY A 24 -13.54 0.61 -6.36
C GLY A 24 -13.48 1.20 -4.95
N VAL A 25 -13.27 0.37 -3.91
CA VAL A 25 -13.14 0.84 -2.52
C VAL A 25 -11.90 1.73 -2.37
N ARG A 26 -10.84 1.41 -3.10
CA ARG A 26 -9.58 2.15 -3.13
C ARG A 26 -8.96 2.09 -4.51
N GLN A 27 -8.17 3.11 -4.85
CA GLN A 27 -7.52 3.24 -6.16
C GLN A 27 -6.20 2.47 -6.23
N MET A 28 -5.57 2.21 -5.09
CA MET A 28 -4.32 1.49 -4.98
C MET A 28 -4.23 0.73 -3.64
N VAL A 29 -3.52 -0.39 -3.65
CA VAL A 29 -3.24 -1.21 -2.48
C VAL A 29 -1.73 -1.34 -2.31
N LEU A 30 -1.27 -1.27 -1.07
CA LEU A 30 0.03 -1.79 -0.63
C LEU A 30 -0.20 -3.11 0.11
N PHE A 31 0.29 -4.21 -0.46
CA PHE A 31 0.29 -5.52 0.18
C PHE A 31 1.72 -5.95 0.50
N THR A 32 2.02 -6.18 1.78
CA THR A 32 3.34 -6.67 2.21
C THR A 32 3.24 -8.16 2.50
N CYS A 33 4.09 -8.96 1.86
CA CYS A 33 4.16 -10.40 2.08
C CYS A 33 5.60 -10.90 2.15
N ASN A 34 5.80 -12.14 2.59
CA ASN A 34 7.09 -12.78 2.46
C ASN A 34 7.43 -13.01 0.97
N LYS A 35 8.70 -12.79 0.59
CA LYS A 35 9.22 -12.98 -0.78
C LYS A 35 8.87 -14.35 -1.37
N LYS A 36 8.76 -15.40 -0.54
CA LYS A 36 8.35 -16.75 -0.99
C LYS A 36 6.96 -16.80 -1.63
N TYR A 37 6.08 -15.84 -1.30
CA TYR A 37 4.74 -15.71 -1.89
C TYR A 37 4.69 -14.65 -3.01
N GLY A 38 5.80 -13.97 -3.31
CA GLY A 38 5.85 -12.90 -4.31
C GLY A 38 5.41 -13.37 -5.69
N ASN A 39 5.93 -14.51 -6.16
CA ASN A 39 5.56 -15.07 -7.46
C ASN A 39 4.06 -15.39 -7.55
N GLN A 40 3.49 -16.00 -6.52
CA GLN A 40 2.05 -16.31 -6.46
C GLN A 40 1.19 -15.05 -6.45
N ALA A 41 1.66 -13.98 -5.81
CA ALA A 41 0.98 -12.69 -5.82
C ALA A 41 1.00 -12.07 -7.23
N VAL A 42 2.16 -12.08 -7.90
CA VAL A 42 2.33 -11.58 -9.27
C VAL A 42 1.46 -12.34 -10.26
N GLU A 43 1.55 -13.67 -10.26
CA GLU A 43 0.74 -14.53 -11.15
C GLU A 43 -0.76 -14.20 -11.02
N ARG A 44 -1.22 -13.93 -9.80
CA ARG A 44 -2.62 -13.57 -9.57
C ARG A 44 -2.97 -12.21 -10.16
N LEU A 45 -2.13 -11.20 -9.95
CA LEU A 45 -2.35 -9.85 -10.47
C LEU A 45 -2.31 -9.84 -12.01
N GLU A 46 -1.34 -10.55 -12.61
CA GLU A 46 -1.21 -10.71 -14.06
C GLU A 46 -2.42 -11.42 -14.66
N SER A 47 -2.94 -12.48 -14.03
CA SER A 47 -4.14 -13.19 -14.49
C SER A 47 -5.40 -12.33 -14.55
N GLN A 48 -5.41 -11.18 -13.86
CA GLN A 48 -6.52 -10.22 -13.87
C GLN A 48 -6.16 -8.92 -14.61
N GLY A 49 -4.97 -8.84 -15.22
CA GLY A 49 -4.50 -7.64 -15.90
C GLY A 49 -4.29 -6.44 -14.96
N ILE A 50 -4.09 -6.68 -13.67
CA ILE A 50 -3.91 -5.61 -12.67
C ILE A 50 -2.44 -5.19 -12.69
N PRO A 51 -2.13 -3.92 -12.99
CA PRO A 51 -0.75 -3.44 -12.99
C PRO A 51 -0.21 -3.35 -11.56
N TYR A 52 1.10 -3.51 -11.41
CA TYR A 52 1.75 -3.56 -10.10
C TYR A 52 3.19 -3.02 -10.12
N VAL A 53 3.71 -2.75 -8.93
CA VAL A 53 5.11 -2.38 -8.66
C VAL A 53 5.60 -3.21 -7.46
N LEU A 54 6.79 -3.79 -7.60
CA LEU A 54 7.42 -4.58 -6.55
C LEU A 54 8.55 -3.78 -5.92
N GLN A 55 8.61 -3.77 -4.58
CA GLN A 55 9.70 -3.15 -3.84
C GLN A 55 10.15 -4.07 -2.69
N PRO A 56 11.44 -4.44 -2.62
CA PRO A 56 11.96 -5.18 -1.47
C PRO A 56 11.79 -4.40 -0.17
N ALA A 57 11.19 -5.04 0.84
CA ALA A 57 10.97 -4.47 2.18
C ALA A 57 11.85 -5.20 3.20
N GLY A 58 13.16 -4.99 3.11
CA GLY A 58 14.15 -5.72 3.91
C GLY A 58 14.51 -7.09 3.33
N GLN A 59 14.97 -8.00 4.19
CA GLN A 59 15.56 -9.27 3.75
C GLN A 59 14.51 -10.26 3.22
N GLN A 60 13.41 -10.47 3.94
CA GLN A 60 12.42 -11.49 3.61
C GLN A 60 11.06 -10.96 3.16
N ASN A 61 10.79 -9.65 3.29
CA ASN A 61 9.50 -9.09 2.89
C ASN A 61 9.57 -8.39 1.54
N LEU A 62 8.43 -8.35 0.88
CA LEU A 62 8.19 -7.73 -0.41
C LEU A 62 6.93 -6.87 -0.31
N ASN A 63 7.05 -5.59 -0.66
CA ASN A 63 5.91 -4.73 -0.87
C ASN A 63 5.44 -4.89 -2.32
N VAL A 64 4.16 -5.19 -2.48
CA VAL A 64 3.47 -5.31 -3.76
C VAL A 64 2.44 -4.19 -3.82
N TYR A 65 2.73 -3.18 -4.63
CA TYR A 65 1.79 -2.10 -4.92
C TYR A 65 0.99 -2.48 -6.15
N PHE A 66 -0.33 -2.35 -6.13
CA PHE A 66 -1.16 -2.63 -7.30
C PHE A 66 -2.42 -1.76 -7.30
N GLY A 67 -2.92 -1.40 -8.49
CA GLY A 67 -4.05 -0.47 -8.61
C GLY A 67 -4.08 0.31 -9.92
N ARG A 68 -4.56 1.56 -9.85
CA ARG A 68 -4.57 2.50 -10.98
C ARG A 68 -3.15 2.84 -11.43
N ARG A 69 -2.92 2.88 -12.75
CA ARG A 69 -1.58 3.16 -13.33
C ARG A 69 -1.04 4.50 -12.88
N GLU A 70 -1.91 5.50 -12.81
CA GLU A 70 -1.62 6.86 -12.38
C GLU A 70 -1.02 6.89 -10.96
N CYS A 71 -1.59 6.08 -10.04
CA CYS A 71 -1.05 5.93 -8.69
C CYS A 71 0.29 5.19 -8.69
N LEU A 72 0.44 4.14 -9.51
CA LEU A 72 1.67 3.36 -9.59
C LEU A 72 2.84 4.16 -10.18
N ASP A 73 2.57 5.01 -11.16
CA ASP A 73 3.58 5.91 -11.73
C ASP A 73 4.07 6.93 -10.70
N ALA A 74 3.18 7.46 -9.85
CA ALA A 74 3.57 8.29 -8.71
C ALA A 74 4.39 7.52 -7.68
N ILE A 75 4.00 6.27 -7.35
CA ILE A 75 4.73 5.42 -6.41
C ILE A 75 6.17 5.15 -6.87
N ARG A 76 6.40 4.93 -8.16
CA ARG A 76 7.75 4.73 -8.71
C ARG A 76 8.69 5.90 -8.43
N LEU A 77 8.15 7.12 -8.33
CA LEU A 77 8.91 8.34 -8.05
C LEU A 77 9.09 8.58 -6.54
N ILE A 78 8.07 8.26 -5.74
CA ILE A 78 8.07 8.51 -4.29
C ILE A 78 8.84 7.42 -3.53
N VAL A 79 8.58 6.17 -3.88
CA VAL A 79 9.02 5.00 -3.10
C VAL A 79 10.35 4.47 -3.65
N THR A 80 11.35 5.35 -3.64
CA THR A 80 12.74 5.05 -4.02
C THR A 80 13.60 4.60 -2.83
N ARG A 81 13.04 4.70 -1.63
CA ARG A 81 13.66 4.40 -0.34
C ARG A 81 12.71 3.61 0.56
N PRO A 82 13.21 3.00 1.65
CA PRO A 82 12.34 2.39 2.66
C PRO A 82 11.27 3.35 3.18
N LEU A 83 10.05 2.84 3.44
CA LEU A 83 8.89 3.65 3.81
C LEU A 83 9.09 4.49 5.09
N ASN A 84 9.93 4.03 6.01
CA ASN A 84 10.26 4.76 7.23
C ASN A 84 11.15 6.00 7.00
N GLN A 85 11.68 6.17 5.80
CA GLN A 85 12.53 7.30 5.41
C GLN A 85 11.80 8.32 4.52
N LEU A 86 10.51 8.13 4.27
CA LEU A 86 9.71 9.09 3.52
C LEU A 86 9.57 10.40 4.31
N THR A 87 9.66 11.53 3.61
CA THR A 87 9.32 12.84 4.14
C THR A 87 7.85 12.90 4.59
N PRO A 88 7.46 13.86 5.45
CA PRO A 88 6.05 14.04 5.81
C PRO A 88 5.14 14.23 4.58
N GLU A 89 5.60 14.95 3.56
CA GLU A 89 4.89 15.19 2.30
C GLU A 89 4.71 13.91 1.49
N GLU A 90 5.77 13.12 1.30
CA GLU A 90 5.70 11.83 0.59
C GLU A 90 4.79 10.83 1.28
N ASP A 91 4.82 10.78 2.61
CA ASP A 91 3.94 9.95 3.44
C ASP A 91 2.49 10.41 3.40
N PHE A 92 2.26 11.72 3.30
CA PHE A 92 0.93 12.28 3.06
C PHE A 92 0.36 11.78 1.74
N ILE A 93 1.12 11.95 0.65
CA ILE A 93 0.73 11.54 -0.70
C ILE A 93 0.50 10.02 -0.76
N LEU A 94 1.40 9.23 -0.17
CA LEU A 94 1.25 7.77 -0.08
C LEU A 94 -0.05 7.38 0.63
N GLY A 95 -0.33 7.95 1.80
CA GLY A 95 -1.54 7.63 2.55
C GLY A 95 -2.82 8.04 1.82
N ALA A 96 -2.82 9.20 1.15
CA ALA A 96 -3.94 9.62 0.31
C ALA A 96 -4.20 8.64 -0.85
N MET A 97 -3.14 8.16 -1.53
CA MET A 97 -3.27 7.15 -2.59
C MET A 97 -3.78 5.79 -2.09
N LEU A 98 -3.44 5.43 -0.84
CA LEU A 98 -3.93 4.22 -0.17
C LEU A 98 -5.39 4.34 0.32
N GLY A 99 -5.99 5.54 0.20
CA GLY A 99 -7.38 5.80 0.61
C GLY A 99 -7.54 6.12 2.09
N TYR A 100 -6.50 6.59 2.77
CA TYR A 100 -6.66 7.12 4.13
C TYR A 100 -7.44 8.44 4.12
N ASP A 101 -8.17 8.68 5.20
CA ASP A 101 -8.89 9.93 5.40
C ASP A 101 -7.93 11.13 5.34
N ILE A 102 -8.34 12.16 4.60
CA ILE A 102 -7.50 13.34 4.34
C ILE A 102 -7.28 14.14 5.63
N CYS A 103 -8.29 14.26 6.49
CA CYS A 103 -8.14 14.97 7.76
C CYS A 103 -7.17 14.24 8.70
N ALA A 104 -7.27 12.92 8.80
CA ALA A 104 -6.32 12.11 9.56
C ALA A 104 -4.87 12.24 9.03
N GLN A 105 -4.70 12.31 7.70
CA GLN A 105 -3.40 12.55 7.08
C GLN A 105 -2.88 13.98 7.38
N CYS A 106 -3.75 14.99 7.43
CA CYS A 106 -3.38 16.36 7.86
C CYS A 106 -2.87 16.36 9.29
N GLU A 107 -3.59 15.72 10.22
CA GLU A 107 -3.15 15.62 11.62
C GLU A 107 -1.80 14.92 11.74
N ARG A 108 -1.62 13.80 11.03
CA ARG A 108 -0.35 13.05 11.00
C ARG A 108 0.78 13.91 10.44
N TYR A 109 0.53 14.65 9.37
CA TYR A 109 1.51 15.54 8.75
C TYR A 109 1.96 16.64 9.71
N CYS A 110 1.04 17.34 10.37
CA CYS A 110 1.37 18.39 11.34
C CYS A 110 2.16 17.84 12.53
N LYS A 111 1.80 16.65 13.03
CA LYS A 111 2.58 15.94 14.07
C LYS A 111 4.01 15.66 13.61
N ARG A 112 4.20 15.14 12.39
CA ARG A 112 5.54 14.82 11.85
C ARG A 112 6.39 16.06 11.55
N LYS A 113 5.77 17.21 11.28
CA LYS A 113 6.47 18.51 11.13
C LYS A 113 6.82 19.18 12.46
N GLY A 114 6.49 18.57 13.60
CA GLY A 114 6.71 19.16 14.92
C GLY A 114 5.78 20.34 15.21
N GLN A 115 4.65 20.44 14.51
CA GLN A 115 3.69 21.54 14.65
C GLN A 115 2.54 21.21 15.61
N CYS A 116 2.46 19.97 16.11
CA CYS A 116 1.41 19.54 17.04
C CYS A 116 1.98 18.81 18.28
N ASP A 117 2.54 19.58 19.21
CA ASP A 117 2.72 19.14 20.60
C ASP A 117 1.44 19.46 21.40
N GLY A 118 0.49 18.52 21.39
CA GLY A 118 -0.59 18.44 22.39
C GLY A 118 -1.71 19.50 22.37
N ASN A 119 -1.66 20.56 21.55
CA ASN A 119 -2.69 21.62 21.58
C ASN A 119 -3.07 22.20 20.21
N CYS A 120 -3.04 21.39 19.15
CA CYS A 120 -3.44 21.83 17.81
C CYS A 120 -4.96 22.10 17.74
N LYS A 121 -5.35 23.33 18.05
CA LYS A 121 -6.47 23.97 17.37
C LYS A 121 -6.00 24.24 15.95
N CYS A 122 -6.49 23.48 14.97
CA CYS A 122 -6.48 23.92 13.58
C CYS A 122 -7.26 25.24 13.56
N LYS A 123 -6.56 26.37 13.65
CA LYS A 123 -7.20 27.68 13.63
C LYS A 123 -7.74 27.88 12.23
N ASN A 124 -9.06 27.83 12.11
CA ASN A 124 -9.80 28.47 11.02
C ASN A 124 -9.47 29.96 10.95
#